data_AF-A0A7Y1ZPK1-F1
#
_entry.id   AF-A0A7Y1ZPK1-F1
#
_cell.length_a   1.000
_cell.length_b   1.000
_cell.length_c   1.000
_cell.angle_alpha   90.00
_cell.angle_beta   90.00
_cell.angle_gamma   90.00
#
_symmetry.space_group_name_H-M   'P 1'
#
loop_
_entity.id
_entity.type
_entity.pdbx_description
1 polymer ?
#
loop_
_entity_poly.entity_id
_entity_poly.type
_entity_poly.pdbx_seq_one_letter_code
_entity_poly.pdbx_strand_id
1 'polypeptide(L)'
;VMLWMPSWGGMINGLFTLRGAWHKLRDSVVLKMYVIGLTFYGMSTFEGPMLSVKSVNALSHYTDWTIGHVHAGALGWNGFMTFGMIYWLVPKLWKTEIWSKKLANTHFWIGTIGMLLYVFSMYASGVTQGLMWRAFDATGRLAYPDFIETVVQIIPMYWVRMTGGTLYLIGALLLGYNVLKTIKRAPKDLPDPAFTLQTES
;
A
#
# COMPACT_ATOMS: atom_id res chain seq x y z
N VAL A 1 -7.25 11.13 -18.22
CA VAL A 1 -5.92 11.76 -18.43
C VAL A 1 -5.71 13.02 -17.59
N MET A 2 -6.67 13.96 -17.52
CA MET A 2 -6.53 15.22 -16.75
C MET A 2 -6.17 15.03 -15.26
N LEU A 3 -6.61 13.93 -14.63
CA LEU A 3 -6.31 13.62 -13.21
C LEU A 3 -4.85 13.17 -12.95
N TRP A 4 -4.15 12.69 -13.97
CA TRP A 4 -2.85 12.04 -13.79
C TRP A 4 -1.76 13.04 -13.35
N MET A 5 -1.64 14.16 -14.05
CA MET A 5 -0.58 15.16 -13.80
C MET A 5 -0.68 15.80 -12.40
N PRO A 6 -1.85 16.26 -11.92
CA PRO A 6 -1.96 16.76 -10.55
C PRO A 6 -1.63 15.70 -9.49
N SER A 7 -2.03 14.45 -9.72
CA SER A 7 -1.75 13.35 -8.80
C SER A 7 -0.25 13.09 -8.69
N TRP A 8 0.45 12.98 -9.83
CA TRP A 8 1.90 12.83 -9.86
C TRP A 8 2.66 14.03 -9.29
N GLY A 9 2.10 15.24 -9.39
CA GLY A 9 2.62 16.42 -8.69
C GLY A 9 2.82 16.17 -7.18
N GLY A 10 1.86 15.49 -6.54
CA GLY A 10 1.98 15.09 -5.12
C GLY A 10 3.10 14.07 -4.87
N MET A 11 3.24 13.05 -5.72
CA MET A 11 4.30 12.05 -5.60
C MET A 11 5.67 12.71 -5.76
N ILE A 12 5.85 13.47 -6.84
CA ILE A 12 7.10 14.13 -7.19
C ILE A 12 7.49 15.11 -6.08
N ASN A 13 6.55 15.90 -5.58
CA ASN A 13 6.79 16.80 -4.46
C ASN A 13 7.33 16.03 -3.23
N GLY A 14 6.65 14.96 -2.82
CA GLY A 14 7.07 14.15 -1.66
C GLY A 14 8.43 13.47 -1.85
N LEU A 15 8.71 12.89 -3.02
CA LEU A 15 10.00 12.25 -3.30
C LEU A 15 11.13 13.26 -3.46
N PHE A 16 10.87 14.43 -4.05
CA PHE A 16 11.89 15.48 -4.23
C PHE A 16 12.20 16.20 -2.91
N THR A 17 11.29 16.22 -1.93
CA THR A 17 11.62 16.63 -0.56
C THR A 17 12.75 15.79 0.06
N LEU A 18 12.92 14.53 -0.39
CA LEU A 18 14.01 13.66 0.05
C LEU A 18 15.31 13.85 -0.75
N ARG A 19 15.35 14.75 -1.74
CA ARG A 19 16.55 15.02 -2.56
C ARG A 19 17.71 15.46 -1.66
N GLY A 20 18.83 14.75 -1.74
CA GLY A 20 20.00 14.95 -0.88
C GLY A 20 19.93 14.22 0.48
N ALA A 21 18.76 13.73 0.89
CA ALA A 21 18.55 13.00 2.14
C ALA A 21 18.33 11.49 1.97
N TRP A 22 18.51 10.95 0.75
CA TRP A 22 18.32 9.53 0.43
C TRP A 22 19.14 8.56 1.31
N HIS A 23 20.30 8.98 1.82
CA HIS A 23 21.08 8.19 2.76
C HIS A 23 20.30 7.84 4.05
N LYS A 24 19.40 8.73 4.50
CA LYS A 24 18.56 8.52 5.69
C LYS A 24 17.53 7.41 5.50
N LEU A 25 17.24 7.02 4.26
CA LEU A 25 16.31 5.94 3.95
C LEU A 25 16.79 4.59 4.50
N ARG A 26 18.11 4.36 4.53
CA ARG A 26 18.69 3.12 5.06
C ARG A 26 18.35 2.93 6.54
N ASP A 27 18.40 4.03 7.30
CA ASP A 27 18.38 4.01 8.76
C ASP A 27 16.99 4.28 9.35
N SER A 28 16.17 5.08 8.67
CA SER A 28 14.85 5.48 9.16
C SER A 28 13.74 4.61 8.57
N VAL A 29 13.14 3.76 9.40
CA VAL A 29 11.96 2.95 9.04
C VAL A 29 10.78 3.83 8.65
N VAL A 30 10.58 4.95 9.34
CA VAL A 30 9.51 5.91 9.01
C VAL A 30 9.67 6.43 7.58
N LEU A 31 10.89 6.79 7.18
CA LEU A 31 11.16 7.25 5.81
C LEU A 31 10.95 6.11 4.80
N LYS A 32 11.33 4.86 5.13
CA LYS A 32 11.05 3.71 4.26
C LYS A 32 9.56 3.54 4.00
N MET A 33 8.74 3.65 5.05
CA MET A 33 7.28 3.55 4.94
C MET A 33 6.73 4.66 4.03
N TYR A 34 7.15 5.92 4.23
CA TYR A 34 6.69 7.03 3.39
C TYR A 34 7.14 6.91 1.93
N VAL A 35 8.37 6.45 1.67
CA VAL A 35 8.85 6.28 0.29
C VAL A 35 8.03 5.20 -0.42
N ILE A 36 7.82 4.03 0.19
CA ILE A 36 6.95 2.99 -0.39
C ILE A 36 5.54 3.51 -0.58
N GLY A 37 4.99 4.22 0.41
CA GLY A 37 3.72 4.92 0.30
C GLY A 37 3.64 5.75 -0.98
N LEU A 38 4.49 6.76 -1.10
CA LEU A 38 4.52 7.68 -2.24
C LEU A 38 4.73 6.96 -3.57
N THR A 39 5.56 5.92 -3.60
CA THR A 39 5.76 5.10 -4.81
C THR A 39 4.46 4.42 -5.24
N PHE A 40 3.73 3.78 -4.30
CA PHE A 40 2.46 3.11 -4.61
C PHE A 40 1.33 4.09 -4.90
N TYR A 41 1.38 5.30 -4.37
CA TYR A 41 0.52 6.40 -4.78
C TYR A 41 0.75 6.77 -6.23
N GLY A 42 2.00 6.99 -6.63
CA GLY A 42 2.35 7.25 -8.02
C GLY A 42 1.93 6.15 -8.97
N MET A 43 2.17 4.89 -8.58
CA MET A 43 1.75 3.72 -9.33
C MET A 43 0.23 3.69 -9.49
N SER A 44 -0.54 3.76 -8.38
CA SER A 44 -2.00 3.65 -8.41
C SER A 44 -2.63 4.84 -9.15
N THR A 45 -2.09 6.04 -8.98
CA THR A 45 -2.59 7.24 -9.68
C THR A 45 -2.12 7.35 -11.14
N PHE A 46 -1.22 6.49 -11.58
CA PHE A 46 -0.95 6.24 -13.00
C PHE A 46 -1.91 5.17 -13.55
N GLU A 47 -2.05 4.06 -12.81
CA GLU A 47 -2.89 2.94 -13.20
C GLU A 47 -4.37 3.33 -13.31
N GLY A 48 -4.93 4.05 -12.35
CA GLY A 48 -6.35 4.47 -12.37
C GLY A 48 -6.73 5.19 -13.67
N PRO A 49 -5.98 6.23 -14.10
CA PRO A 49 -6.16 6.84 -15.41
C PRO A 49 -6.01 5.88 -16.60
N MET A 50 -5.10 4.90 -16.56
CA MET A 50 -5.04 3.87 -17.60
C MET A 50 -6.30 3.01 -17.63
N LEU A 51 -6.78 2.55 -16.48
CA LEU A 51 -8.00 1.75 -16.35
C LEU A 51 -9.26 2.51 -16.75
N SER A 52 -9.21 3.85 -16.81
CA SER A 52 -10.29 4.70 -17.33
C SER A 52 -10.34 4.79 -18.86
N VAL A 53 -9.29 4.35 -19.56
CA VAL A 53 -9.26 4.31 -21.03
C VAL A 53 -10.09 3.12 -21.50
N LYS A 54 -11.09 3.34 -22.37
CA LYS A 54 -12.06 2.32 -22.80
C LYS A 54 -11.44 1.00 -23.26
N SER A 55 -10.34 1.04 -24.02
CA SER A 55 -9.66 -0.16 -24.51
C SER A 55 -9.02 -0.98 -23.40
N VAL A 56 -8.43 -0.33 -22.40
CA VAL A 56 -7.87 -0.99 -21.22
C VAL A 56 -8.99 -1.46 -20.30
N ASN A 57 -10.00 -0.62 -20.09
CA ASN A 57 -11.17 -0.94 -19.28
C ASN A 57 -11.92 -2.16 -19.81
N ALA A 58 -12.00 -2.31 -21.13
CA ALA A 58 -12.59 -3.50 -21.74
C ALA A 58 -11.91 -4.80 -21.25
N LEU A 59 -10.62 -4.76 -20.85
CA LEU A 59 -9.87 -5.86 -20.24
C LEU A 59 -9.95 -5.91 -18.71
N SER A 60 -9.84 -4.78 -18.04
CA SER A 60 -9.74 -4.73 -16.58
C SER A 60 -11.08 -4.75 -15.85
N HIS A 61 -12.17 -4.38 -16.54
CA HIS A 61 -13.49 -4.30 -15.92
C HIS A 61 -14.00 -5.70 -15.56
N TYR A 62 -14.59 -5.83 -14.37
CA TYR A 62 -15.01 -7.09 -13.74
C TYR A 62 -13.92 -8.12 -13.45
N THR A 63 -12.65 -7.82 -13.73
CA THR A 63 -11.54 -8.71 -13.38
C THR A 63 -10.91 -8.30 -12.05
N ASP A 64 -10.12 -9.21 -11.49
CA ASP A 64 -9.32 -9.00 -10.30
C ASP A 64 -8.25 -7.91 -10.50
N TRP A 65 -8.02 -7.40 -11.72
CA TRP A 65 -7.17 -6.24 -11.94
C TRP A 65 -7.70 -5.04 -11.14
N THR A 66 -9.01 -4.81 -11.13
CA THR A 66 -9.61 -3.74 -10.32
C THR A 66 -9.30 -3.92 -8.83
N ILE A 67 -9.29 -5.16 -8.34
CA ILE A 67 -8.93 -5.47 -6.95
C ILE A 67 -7.44 -5.23 -6.69
N GLY A 68 -6.57 -5.58 -7.65
CA GLY A 68 -5.14 -5.28 -7.62
C GLY A 68 -4.88 -3.78 -7.51
N HIS A 69 -5.56 -2.99 -8.34
CA HIS A 69 -5.49 -1.52 -8.32
C HIS A 69 -5.91 -0.94 -6.96
N VAL A 70 -7.06 -1.40 -6.44
CA VAL A 70 -7.57 -0.95 -5.14
C VAL A 70 -6.56 -1.25 -4.03
N HIS A 71 -5.96 -2.44 -4.01
CA HIS A 71 -5.02 -2.82 -2.95
C HIS A 71 -3.63 -2.21 -3.13
N ALA A 72 -3.19 -1.91 -4.35
CA ALA A 72 -2.01 -1.10 -4.58
C ALA A 72 -2.16 0.29 -3.91
N GLY A 73 -3.33 0.91 -4.03
CA GLY A 73 -3.64 2.18 -3.37
C GLY A 73 -3.90 2.02 -1.86
N ALA A 74 -4.70 1.05 -1.46
CA ALA A 74 -5.11 0.88 -0.07
C ALA A 74 -3.96 0.38 0.82
N LEU A 75 -3.29 -0.70 0.42
CA LEU A 75 -2.19 -1.28 1.21
C LEU A 75 -0.89 -0.53 0.94
N GLY A 76 -0.58 -0.29 -0.33
CA GLY A 76 0.68 0.31 -0.77
C GLY A 76 0.79 1.80 -0.44
N TRP A 77 -0.24 2.61 -0.72
CA TRP A 77 -0.26 4.04 -0.38
C TRP A 77 -0.82 4.31 1.02
N ASN A 78 -2.14 4.15 1.20
CA ASN A 78 -2.83 4.60 2.42
C ASN A 78 -2.26 3.92 3.68
N GLY A 79 -2.07 2.60 3.61
CA GLY A 79 -1.56 1.82 4.73
C GLY A 79 -0.14 2.22 5.12
N PHE A 80 0.81 2.21 4.18
CA PHE A 80 2.20 2.60 4.47
C PHE A 80 2.35 4.06 4.92
N MET A 81 1.59 5.00 4.34
CA MET A 81 1.57 6.38 4.83
C MET A 81 1.08 6.44 6.28
N THR A 82 -0.01 5.75 6.58
CA THR A 82 -0.58 5.69 7.93
C THR A 82 0.38 5.04 8.92
N PHE A 83 1.05 3.96 8.55
CA PHE A 83 2.05 3.30 9.39
C PHE A 83 3.24 4.20 9.67
N GLY A 84 3.74 4.91 8.64
CA GLY A 84 4.79 5.92 8.80
C GLY A 84 4.38 7.03 9.77
N MET A 85 3.15 7.55 9.62
CA MET A 85 2.59 8.57 10.50
C MET A 85 2.50 8.09 11.95
N ILE A 86 1.98 6.88 12.19
CA ILE A 86 1.87 6.32 13.55
C ILE A 86 3.26 6.14 14.18
N TYR A 87 4.22 5.56 13.45
CA TYR A 87 5.58 5.37 13.97
C TYR A 87 6.31 6.69 14.27
N TRP A 88 5.94 7.77 13.60
CA TRP A 88 6.49 9.09 13.87
C TRP A 88 5.76 9.82 15.00
N LEU A 89 4.44 9.72 15.05
CA LEU A 89 3.58 10.48 15.95
C LEU A 89 3.55 9.91 17.36
N VAL A 90 3.43 8.59 17.51
CA VAL A 90 3.30 7.94 18.83
C VAL A 90 4.48 8.27 19.77
N PRO A 91 5.76 8.14 19.36
CA PRO A 91 6.87 8.54 20.22
C PRO A 91 6.80 10.00 20.69
N LYS A 92 6.30 10.90 19.83
CA LYS A 92 6.20 12.33 20.14
C LYS A 92 5.08 12.65 21.12
N LEU A 93 3.89 12.06 20.89
CA LEU A 93 2.74 12.26 21.78
C LEU A 93 3.02 11.74 23.19
N TRP A 94 3.68 10.59 23.29
CA TRP A 94 4.04 9.97 24.57
C TRP A 94 5.44 10.37 25.07
N LYS A 95 6.08 11.36 24.45
CA LYS A 95 7.42 11.89 24.82
C LYS A 95 8.43 10.80 25.17
N THR A 96 8.45 9.73 24.38
CA THR A 96 9.29 8.54 24.57
C THR A 96 9.89 8.09 23.24
N GLU A 97 10.84 7.17 23.27
CA GLU A 97 11.30 6.49 22.06
C GLU A 97 10.40 5.30 21.70
N ILE A 98 10.37 4.94 20.41
CA ILE A 98 9.68 3.73 19.95
C ILE A 98 10.28 2.49 20.63
N TRP A 99 9.43 1.57 21.05
CA TRP A 99 9.83 0.39 21.81
C TRP A 99 10.88 -0.46 21.08
N SER A 100 10.70 -0.73 19.78
CA SER A 100 11.68 -1.46 18.99
C SER A 100 11.75 -1.02 17.53
N LYS A 101 12.91 -0.47 17.15
CA LYS A 101 13.23 -0.13 15.74
C LYS A 101 13.35 -1.38 14.88
N LYS A 102 13.84 -2.50 15.43
CA LYS A 102 13.93 -3.80 14.73
C LYS A 102 12.54 -4.30 14.35
N LEU A 103 11.58 -4.25 15.27
CA LEU A 103 10.20 -4.68 15.00
C LEU A 103 9.53 -3.80 13.93
N ALA A 104 9.78 -2.48 13.97
CA ALA A 104 9.28 -1.57 12.94
C ALA A 104 9.87 -1.91 11.57
N ASN A 105 11.17 -2.23 11.49
CA ASN A 105 11.80 -2.66 10.24
C ASN A 105 11.30 -4.03 9.76
N THR A 106 11.00 -4.95 10.68
CA THR A 106 10.35 -6.23 10.35
C THR A 106 8.94 -6.01 9.80
N HIS A 107 8.14 -5.13 10.42
CA HIS A 107 6.85 -4.73 9.90
C HIS A 107 6.98 -4.15 8.48
N PHE A 108 7.92 -3.24 8.23
CA PHE A 108 8.18 -2.70 6.89
C PHE A 108 8.36 -3.82 5.85
N TRP A 109 9.24 -4.80 6.11
CA TRP A 109 9.51 -5.86 5.15
C TRP A 109 8.35 -6.83 4.97
N ILE A 110 7.73 -7.29 6.06
CA ILE A 110 6.58 -8.20 5.99
C ILE A 110 5.41 -7.54 5.28
N GLY A 111 5.12 -6.27 5.60
CA GLY A 111 4.10 -5.48 4.92
C GLY A 111 4.41 -5.30 3.44
N THR A 112 5.67 -5.03 3.09
CA THR A 112 6.06 -4.80 1.69
C THR A 112 5.92 -6.07 0.87
N ILE A 113 6.45 -7.19 1.37
CA ILE A 113 6.33 -8.50 0.70
C ILE A 113 4.87 -8.92 0.60
N GLY A 114 4.10 -8.77 1.69
CA GLY A 114 2.67 -9.12 1.71
C GLY A 114 1.86 -8.33 0.69
N MET A 115 2.08 -7.02 0.62
CA MET A 115 1.43 -6.15 -0.35
C MET A 115 1.84 -6.51 -1.79
N LEU A 116 3.13 -6.76 -2.07
CA LEU A 116 3.59 -7.12 -3.41
C LEU A 116 2.97 -8.44 -3.87
N LEU A 117 2.94 -9.47 -3.01
CA LEU A 117 2.29 -10.74 -3.32
C LEU A 117 0.80 -10.54 -3.64
N TYR A 118 0.11 -9.70 -2.87
CA TYR A 118 -1.29 -9.36 -3.13
C TYR A 118 -1.44 -8.74 -4.52
N VAL A 119 -0.76 -7.62 -4.78
CA VAL A 119 -0.92 -6.84 -6.00
C VAL A 119 -0.55 -7.66 -7.25
N PHE A 120 0.59 -8.36 -7.23
CA PHE A 120 1.02 -9.16 -8.37
C PHE A 120 0.08 -10.33 -8.65
N SER A 121 -0.45 -10.99 -7.61
CA SER A 121 -1.42 -12.07 -7.81
C SER A 121 -2.70 -11.59 -8.48
N MET A 122 -3.17 -10.38 -8.13
CA MET A 122 -4.37 -9.78 -8.70
C MET A 122 -4.17 -9.25 -10.11
N TYR A 123 -2.99 -8.74 -10.45
CA TYR A 123 -2.66 -8.41 -11.84
C TYR A 123 -2.59 -9.66 -12.70
N ALA A 124 -1.98 -10.74 -12.20
CA ALA A 124 -1.93 -12.01 -12.91
C ALA A 124 -3.33 -12.58 -13.14
N SER A 125 -4.16 -12.71 -12.09
CA SER A 125 -5.52 -13.23 -12.22
C SER A 125 -6.40 -12.30 -13.07
N GLY A 126 -6.26 -10.98 -12.93
CA GLY A 126 -7.02 -9.99 -13.67
C GLY A 126 -6.77 -10.05 -15.19
N VAL A 127 -5.50 -10.13 -15.58
CA VAL A 127 -5.11 -10.30 -16.99
C VAL A 127 -5.57 -11.67 -17.51
N THR A 128 -5.38 -12.75 -16.74
CA THR A 128 -5.85 -14.09 -17.11
C THR A 128 -7.36 -14.11 -17.35
N GLN A 129 -8.15 -13.57 -16.42
CA GLN A 129 -9.60 -13.46 -16.58
C GLN A 129 -9.98 -12.67 -17.83
N GLY A 130 -9.42 -11.48 -17.98
CA GLY A 130 -9.75 -10.61 -19.10
C GLY A 130 -9.40 -11.25 -20.45
N LEU A 131 -8.26 -11.94 -20.55
CA LEU A 131 -7.83 -12.63 -21.77
C LEU A 131 -8.67 -13.87 -22.07
N MET A 132 -8.99 -14.69 -21.06
CA MET A 132 -9.82 -15.89 -21.26
C MET A 132 -11.24 -15.51 -21.69
N TRP A 133 -11.86 -14.51 -21.06
CA TRP A 133 -13.24 -14.11 -21.38
C TRP A 133 -13.43 -13.50 -22.76
N ARG A 134 -12.35 -13.03 -23.40
CA ARG A 134 -12.38 -12.50 -24.78
C ARG A 134 -11.72 -13.41 -25.80
N ALA A 135 -11.26 -14.59 -25.40
CA ALA A 135 -10.55 -15.48 -26.29
C ALA A 135 -11.53 -16.11 -27.28
N PHE A 136 -11.27 -15.94 -28.56
CA PHE A 136 -11.99 -16.60 -29.64
C PHE A 136 -11.08 -17.62 -30.31
N ASP A 137 -11.64 -18.77 -30.68
CA ASP A 137 -10.96 -19.78 -31.47
C ASP A 137 -10.96 -19.40 -32.97
N ALA A 138 -10.30 -20.22 -33.81
CA ALA A 138 -10.24 -20.00 -35.25
C ALA A 138 -11.61 -20.07 -35.95
N THR A 139 -12.64 -20.60 -35.28
CA THR A 139 -14.01 -20.68 -35.79
C THR A 139 -14.88 -19.51 -35.35
N GLY A 140 -14.33 -18.57 -34.57
CA GLY A 140 -15.05 -17.40 -34.05
C GLY A 140 -15.93 -17.72 -32.83
N ARG A 141 -15.79 -18.90 -32.21
CA ARG A 141 -16.45 -19.25 -30.95
C ARG A 141 -15.58 -18.89 -29.76
N LEU A 142 -16.17 -18.77 -28.58
CA LEU A 142 -15.40 -18.58 -27.35
C LEU A 142 -14.48 -19.78 -27.14
N ALA A 143 -13.18 -19.52 -26.98
CA ALA A 143 -12.18 -20.55 -26.70
C ALA A 143 -12.40 -21.19 -25.31
N TYR A 144 -12.96 -20.41 -24.38
CA TYR A 144 -13.32 -20.81 -23.02
C TYR A 144 -14.83 -20.58 -22.80
N PRO A 145 -15.71 -21.49 -23.28
CA PRO A 145 -17.16 -21.29 -23.24
C PRO A 145 -17.73 -21.37 -21.81
N ASP A 146 -17.13 -22.20 -20.96
CA ASP A 146 -17.55 -22.36 -19.57
C ASP A 146 -16.76 -21.43 -18.65
N PHE A 147 -17.46 -20.49 -18.02
CA PHE A 147 -16.84 -19.52 -17.10
C PHE A 147 -16.06 -20.18 -15.96
N ILE A 148 -16.47 -21.38 -15.53
CA ILE A 148 -15.82 -22.14 -14.46
C ILE A 148 -14.35 -22.47 -14.79
N GLU A 149 -14.00 -22.59 -16.07
CA GLU A 149 -12.61 -22.87 -16.47
C GLU A 149 -11.68 -21.74 -16.05
N THR A 150 -12.10 -20.48 -16.27
CA THR A 150 -11.34 -19.32 -15.78
C THR A 150 -11.28 -19.28 -14.26
N VAL A 151 -12.38 -19.62 -13.57
CA VAL A 151 -12.41 -19.65 -12.10
C VAL A 151 -11.41 -20.66 -11.55
N VAL A 152 -11.34 -21.86 -12.11
CA VAL A 152 -10.38 -22.89 -11.71
C VAL A 152 -8.94 -22.43 -11.98
N GLN A 153 -8.71 -21.78 -13.13
CA GLN A 153 -7.39 -21.31 -13.53
C GLN A 153 -6.79 -20.27 -12.56
N ILE A 154 -7.63 -19.43 -11.94
CA ILE A 154 -7.17 -18.36 -11.04
C ILE A 154 -7.10 -18.74 -9.56
N ILE A 155 -7.53 -19.95 -9.18
CA ILE A 155 -7.44 -20.44 -7.78
C ILE A 155 -6.03 -20.28 -7.19
N PRO A 156 -4.93 -20.61 -7.90
CA PRO A 156 -3.58 -20.43 -7.36
C PRO A 156 -3.28 -18.97 -6.98
N MET A 157 -3.75 -18.01 -7.78
CA MET A 157 -3.57 -16.58 -7.50
C MET A 157 -4.34 -16.16 -6.23
N TYR A 158 -5.49 -16.77 -5.95
CA TYR A 158 -6.23 -16.51 -4.71
C TYR A 158 -5.51 -17.01 -3.44
N TRP A 159 -4.77 -18.12 -3.53
CA TRP A 159 -3.90 -18.56 -2.44
C TRP A 159 -2.74 -17.58 -2.21
N VAL A 160 -2.13 -17.07 -3.28
CA VAL A 160 -1.07 -16.05 -3.17
C VAL A 160 -1.64 -14.75 -2.57
N ARG A 161 -2.82 -14.31 -3.01
CA ARG A 161 -3.54 -13.17 -2.42
C ARG A 161 -3.75 -13.34 -0.92
N MET A 162 -4.31 -14.48 -0.49
CA MET A 162 -4.59 -14.77 0.91
C MET A 162 -3.29 -14.72 1.73
N THR A 163 -2.22 -15.32 1.21
CA THR A 163 -0.90 -15.31 1.85
C THR A 163 -0.36 -13.89 1.99
N GLY A 164 -0.41 -13.10 0.91
CA GLY A 164 0.04 -11.71 0.90
C GLY A 164 -0.74 -10.83 1.89
N GLY A 165 -2.08 -10.94 1.89
CA GLY A 165 -2.94 -10.23 2.83
C GLY A 165 -2.70 -10.62 4.29
N THR A 166 -2.46 -11.91 4.55
CA THR A 166 -2.15 -12.41 5.91
C THR A 166 -0.81 -11.87 6.39
N LEU A 167 0.22 -11.85 5.54
CA LEU A 167 1.50 -11.23 5.89
C LEU A 167 1.32 -9.74 6.22
N TYR A 168 0.58 -9.00 5.39
CA TYR A 168 0.31 -7.59 5.65
C TYR A 168 -0.41 -7.37 7.00
N LEU A 169 -1.39 -8.21 7.32
CA LEU A 169 -2.09 -8.19 8.60
C LEU A 169 -1.16 -8.49 9.77
N ILE A 170 -0.28 -9.50 9.66
CA ILE A 170 0.75 -9.77 10.66
C ILE A 170 1.64 -8.54 10.86
N GLY A 171 2.00 -7.84 9.79
CA GLY A 171 2.70 -6.55 9.85
C GLY A 171 1.95 -5.50 10.69
N ALA A 172 0.66 -5.32 10.44
CA ALA A 172 -0.18 -4.40 11.20
C ALA A 172 -0.31 -4.80 12.69
N LEU A 173 -0.35 -6.10 13.00
CA LEU A 173 -0.32 -6.59 14.38
C LEU A 173 1.03 -6.28 15.06
N LEU A 174 2.15 -6.39 14.34
CA LEU A 174 3.47 -5.98 14.85
C LEU A 174 3.51 -4.47 15.13
N LEU A 175 2.89 -3.64 14.29
CA LEU A 175 2.70 -2.20 14.58
C LEU A 175 1.94 -2.01 15.89
N GLY A 176 0.77 -2.62 16.02
CA GLY A 176 -0.07 -2.51 17.21
C GLY A 176 0.69 -2.92 18.47
N TYR A 177 1.38 -4.05 18.45
CA TYR A 177 2.20 -4.51 19.56
C TYR A 177 3.33 -3.52 19.91
N ASN A 178 4.06 -3.01 18.92
CA ASN A 178 5.17 -2.07 19.12
C ASN A 178 4.67 -0.74 19.71
N VAL A 179 3.56 -0.22 19.22
CA VAL A 179 2.88 0.99 19.73
C VAL A 179 2.40 0.77 21.17
N LEU A 180 1.71 -0.33 21.46
CA LEU A 180 1.22 -0.63 22.80
C LEU A 180 2.36 -0.73 23.82
N LYS A 181 3.49 -1.34 23.46
CA LYS A 181 4.67 -1.39 24.33
C LYS A 181 5.33 -0.04 24.51
N THR A 182 5.30 0.81 23.48
CA THR A 182 5.82 2.19 23.54
C THR A 182 5.01 3.02 24.52
N ILE A 183 3.68 2.98 24.41
CA ILE A 183 2.76 3.70 25.29
C ILE A 183 2.91 3.22 26.74
N LYS A 184 2.98 1.89 26.96
CA LYS A 184 3.15 1.33 28.32
C LYS A 184 4.50 1.67 28.98
N ARG A 185 5.55 1.94 28.19
CA ARG A 185 6.87 2.34 28.68
C ARG A 185 6.96 3.84 28.97
N ALA A 186 6.08 4.64 28.37
CA ALA A 186 6.13 6.09 28.50
C ALA A 186 6.05 6.52 29.98
N PRO A 187 6.82 7.56 30.38
CA PRO A 187 6.71 8.14 31.72
C PRO A 187 5.26 8.57 32.00
N LYS A 188 4.78 8.39 33.23
CA LYS A 188 3.42 8.79 33.63
C LYS A 188 3.30 10.28 33.94
N ASP A 189 4.40 10.89 34.36
CA ASP A 189 4.45 12.26 34.89
C ASP A 189 4.89 13.24 33.80
N LEU A 190 4.29 13.15 32.60
CA LEU A 190 4.64 14.05 31.51
C LEU A 190 3.99 15.41 31.78
N PRO A 191 4.76 16.51 31.87
CA PRO A 191 4.17 17.83 31.97
C PRO A 191 3.37 18.12 30.71
N ASP A 192 2.13 18.56 30.85
CA ASP A 192 1.36 19.03 29.71
C ASP A 192 2.09 20.21 29.03
N PRO A 193 2.01 20.34 27.69
CA PRO A 193 2.58 21.49 27.01
C PRO A 193 1.96 22.76 27.61
N ALA A 194 2.77 23.60 28.24
CA ALA A 194 2.34 24.89 28.74
C ALA A 194 1.89 25.73 27.55
N PHE A 195 0.58 25.86 27.36
CA PHE A 195 0.02 26.73 26.35
C PHE A 195 -0.02 28.14 26.93
N THR A 196 1.03 28.93 26.69
CA THR A 196 1.00 30.36 26.97
C THR A 196 0.06 31.00 25.95
N LEU A 197 -1.17 31.28 26.35
CA LEU A 197 -2.04 32.18 25.61
C LEU A 197 -1.31 33.51 25.49
N GLN A 198 -0.89 33.87 24.28
CA GLN A 198 -0.46 35.23 23.99
C GLN A 198 -1.71 36.11 24.09
N THR A 199 -1.98 36.61 25.29
CA THR A 199 -2.94 37.70 25.46
C THR A 199 -2.24 38.96 24.93
N GLU A 200 -2.55 39.35 23.70
CA GLU A 200 -2.22 40.68 23.21
C GLU A 200 -2.95 41.70 24.09
N SER A 201 -2.19 42.57 24.75
CA SER A 201 -2.65 43.74 25.50
C SER A 201 -2.54 44.99 24.65
#